data_AF-A0A133MFV5-F1
#
_entry.id   AF-A0A133MFV5-F1
#
_cell.length_a   1.000
_cell.length_b   1.000
_cell.length_c   1.000
_cell.angle_alpha   90.00
_cell.angle_beta   90.00
_cell.angle_gamma   90.00
#
_symmetry.space_group_name_H-M   'P 1'
#
loop_
_entity.id
_entity.type
_entity.pdbx_description
1 polymer ?
#
loop_
_entity_poly.entity_id
_entity_poly.type
_entity_poly.pdbx_seq_one_letter_code
_entity_poly.pdbx_strand_id
1 'polypeptide(L)'
;MNTVLKQKKRLDYLDVAKGLLIISVVLCHAPFENAQYLYWFHMPAFFIISGMLYKRGMNIKEQALKFFIPYAIFSLIDISFNYIMYYHGNFSLNDLIHEILKYAYSGKATWGVFWFIPVMFVTKVVFDQLNKRLTSKKLVFVCILSYILAHVYSTSFIPSSITEITENQFVFWNLDTVLITLPYYALGYYITNFNIQKVFGKISTLILSSIGVIALFILNNKMGIYYYLNIKYSYYKDPIFDILMPVTITFFVLSLSYQISKFKYKKLFAIIGANSLVIMYLHKQIATLFMDIFNYGYIMFTVIGVCLPLLMIVLINKSIVSKFLFSGDLTFYRKIKDIRDIEPKDIIMENK
;
A
#
# COMPACT_ATOMS: atom_id res chain seq x y z
N MET A 1 -33.03 2.07 -2.08
CA MET A 1 -32.48 0.77 -2.53
C MET A 1 -31.37 0.92 -3.60
N ASN A 2 -31.58 1.69 -4.68
CA ASN A 2 -30.61 1.85 -5.78
C ASN A 2 -29.27 2.52 -5.40
N THR A 3 -29.27 3.52 -4.52
CA THR A 3 -28.04 4.22 -4.07
C THR A 3 -27.13 3.32 -3.24
N VAL A 4 -27.72 2.51 -2.35
CA VAL A 4 -27.00 1.56 -1.49
C VAL A 4 -26.36 0.44 -2.32
N LEU A 5 -27.09 -0.11 -3.31
CA LEU A 5 -26.56 -1.12 -4.23
C LEU A 5 -25.41 -0.57 -5.10
N LYS A 6 -25.49 0.68 -5.52
CA LYS A 6 -24.45 1.37 -6.28
C LYS A 6 -23.19 1.63 -5.44
N GLN A 7 -23.37 1.99 -4.17
CA GLN A 7 -22.26 2.16 -3.21
C GLN A 7 -21.59 0.82 -2.88
N LYS A 8 -22.37 -0.24 -2.70
CA LYS A 8 -21.85 -1.60 -2.48
C LYS A 8 -21.04 -2.11 -3.68
N LYS A 9 -21.57 -1.97 -4.91
CA LYS A 9 -20.81 -2.29 -6.14
C LYS A 9 -19.52 -1.47 -6.29
N ARG A 10 -19.51 -0.20 -5.85
CA ARG A 10 -18.32 0.66 -5.86
C ARG A 10 -17.24 0.14 -4.90
N LEU A 11 -17.63 -0.37 -3.74
CA LEU A 11 -16.70 -0.95 -2.79
C LEU A 11 -16.15 -2.30 -3.29
N ASP A 12 -17.02 -3.14 -3.89
CA ASP A 12 -16.64 -4.47 -4.38
C ASP A 12 -15.48 -4.43 -5.40
N TYR A 13 -15.52 -3.56 -6.43
CA TYR A 13 -14.46 -3.55 -7.44
C TYR A 13 -13.14 -2.98 -6.91
N LEU A 14 -13.18 -2.07 -5.92
CA LEU A 14 -11.98 -1.54 -5.28
C LEU A 14 -11.32 -2.60 -4.39
N ASP A 15 -12.11 -3.44 -3.72
CA ASP A 15 -11.58 -4.60 -2.99
C ASP A 15 -10.99 -5.64 -3.95
N VAL A 16 -11.65 -5.93 -5.07
CA VAL A 16 -11.07 -6.79 -6.13
C VAL A 16 -9.75 -6.21 -6.65
N ALA A 17 -9.69 -4.90 -6.92
CA ALA A 17 -8.48 -4.23 -7.39
C ALA A 17 -7.34 -4.35 -6.38
N LYS A 18 -7.59 -4.05 -5.10
CA LYS A 18 -6.61 -4.27 -4.03
C LYS A 18 -6.17 -5.73 -3.93
N GLY A 19 -7.07 -6.67 -4.20
CA GLY A 19 -6.79 -8.10 -4.26
C GLY A 19 -5.79 -8.45 -5.37
N LEU A 20 -6.01 -7.96 -6.59
CA LEU A 20 -5.07 -8.14 -7.69
C LEU A 20 -3.73 -7.48 -7.39
N LEU A 21 -3.74 -6.25 -6.84
CA LEU A 21 -2.51 -5.52 -6.52
C LEU A 21 -1.70 -6.19 -5.41
N ILE A 22 -2.32 -6.74 -4.37
CA ILE A 22 -1.57 -7.42 -3.31
C ILE A 22 -1.00 -8.74 -3.80
N ILE A 23 -1.70 -9.47 -4.68
CA ILE A 23 -1.14 -10.64 -5.36
C ILE A 23 0.10 -10.23 -6.18
N SER A 24 0.03 -9.10 -6.91
CA SER A 24 1.19 -8.56 -7.63
C SER A 24 2.35 -8.23 -6.69
N VAL A 25 2.12 -7.69 -5.50
CA VAL A 25 3.18 -7.46 -4.50
C VAL A 25 3.84 -8.78 -4.08
N VAL A 26 3.05 -9.81 -3.78
CA VAL A 26 3.60 -11.12 -3.39
C VAL A 26 4.42 -11.73 -4.52
N LEU A 27 3.89 -11.72 -5.75
CA LEU A 27 4.58 -12.24 -6.93
C LEU A 27 5.87 -11.48 -7.24
N CYS A 28 5.91 -10.18 -6.95
CA CYS A 28 7.08 -9.32 -7.13
C CYS A 28 8.25 -9.66 -6.18
N HIS A 29 7.96 -10.33 -5.06
CA HIS A 29 8.96 -10.82 -4.10
C HIS A 29 9.26 -12.31 -4.24
N ALA A 30 8.55 -13.01 -5.12
CA ALA A 30 8.81 -14.39 -5.49
C ALA A 30 10.04 -14.47 -6.43
N PRO A 31 10.63 -15.67 -6.65
CA PRO A 31 11.66 -15.89 -7.66
C PRO A 31 11.05 -15.84 -9.08
N PHE A 32 10.51 -14.68 -9.45
CA PHE A 32 9.82 -14.44 -10.70
C PHE A 32 10.71 -13.56 -11.59
N GLU A 33 11.13 -14.10 -12.73
CA GLU A 33 12.05 -13.46 -13.68
C GLU A 33 11.55 -12.11 -14.22
N ASN A 34 10.25 -11.86 -14.13
CA ASN A 34 9.59 -10.67 -14.65
C ASN A 34 9.05 -9.74 -13.55
N ALA A 35 9.58 -9.86 -12.32
CA ALA A 35 9.16 -9.05 -11.17
C ALA A 35 9.30 -7.53 -11.42
N GLN A 36 10.26 -7.09 -12.24
CA GLN A 36 10.47 -5.69 -12.64
C GLN A 36 9.19 -5.04 -13.20
N TYR A 37 8.38 -5.79 -13.97
CA TYR A 37 7.15 -5.26 -14.56
C TYR A 37 6.05 -5.01 -13.53
N LEU A 38 6.08 -5.73 -12.41
CA LEU A 38 5.11 -5.52 -11.34
C LEU A 38 5.38 -4.18 -10.65
N TYR A 39 6.64 -3.81 -10.45
CA TYR A 39 7.04 -2.52 -9.86
C TYR A 39 6.52 -1.29 -10.61
N TRP A 40 6.24 -1.41 -11.90
CA TRP A 40 5.71 -0.33 -12.73
C TRP A 40 4.35 0.22 -12.27
N PHE A 41 3.58 -0.52 -11.46
CA PHE A 41 2.23 -0.08 -11.12
C PHE A 41 1.75 -0.45 -9.72
N HIS A 42 2.22 -1.53 -9.10
CA HIS A 42 1.54 -2.06 -7.92
C HIS A 42 1.46 -1.03 -6.77
N MET A 43 2.56 -0.34 -6.46
CA MET A 43 2.58 0.72 -5.43
C MET A 43 1.85 2.00 -5.87
N PRO A 44 2.13 2.60 -7.04
CA PRO A 44 1.35 3.74 -7.56
C PRO A 44 -0.16 3.50 -7.51
N ALA A 45 -0.61 2.31 -7.91
CA ALA A 45 -2.03 1.94 -7.93
C ALA A 45 -2.65 1.93 -6.52
N PHE A 46 -1.93 1.47 -5.49
CA PHE A 46 -2.41 1.58 -4.11
C PHE A 46 -2.56 3.03 -3.64
N PHE A 47 -1.65 3.94 -4.04
CA PHE A 47 -1.80 5.38 -3.76
C PHE A 47 -3.00 5.99 -4.48
N ILE A 48 -3.19 5.67 -5.77
CA ILE A 48 -4.36 6.12 -6.55
C ILE A 48 -5.66 5.61 -5.92
N ILE A 49 -5.76 4.31 -5.60
CA ILE A 49 -6.95 3.75 -4.95
C ILE A 49 -7.21 4.39 -3.59
N SER A 50 -6.16 4.66 -2.81
CA SER A 50 -6.29 5.33 -1.52
C SER A 50 -6.82 6.76 -1.68
N GLY A 51 -6.37 7.48 -2.72
CA GLY A 51 -6.90 8.78 -3.12
C GLY A 51 -8.37 8.74 -3.53
N MET A 52 -8.81 7.69 -4.24
CA MET A 52 -10.22 7.49 -4.59
C MET A 52 -11.13 7.27 -3.36
N LEU A 53 -10.54 6.78 -2.26
CA LEU A 53 -11.21 6.53 -0.98
C LEU A 53 -11.07 7.70 0.00
N TYR A 54 -10.40 8.79 -0.40
CA TYR A 54 -10.19 9.95 0.43
C TYR A 54 -11.50 10.54 0.97
N LYS A 55 -11.48 10.96 2.23
CA LYS A 55 -12.53 11.73 2.88
C LYS A 55 -11.88 12.94 3.54
N ARG A 56 -12.38 14.14 3.21
CA ARG A 56 -11.92 15.40 3.78
C ARG A 56 -12.18 15.42 5.28
N GLY A 57 -11.24 15.94 6.07
CA GLY A 57 -11.45 16.09 7.51
C GLY A 57 -11.05 14.85 8.30
N MET A 58 -10.15 14.02 7.78
CA MET A 58 -9.70 12.83 8.50
C MET A 58 -9.11 13.16 9.87
N ASN A 59 -9.43 12.35 10.88
CA ASN A 59 -8.83 12.44 12.20
C ASN A 59 -7.42 11.83 12.15
N ILE A 60 -6.40 12.67 12.29
CA ILE A 60 -4.99 12.26 12.18
C ILE A 60 -4.63 11.23 13.24
N LYS A 61 -5.12 11.39 14.48
CA LYS A 61 -4.85 10.44 15.58
C LYS A 61 -5.45 9.07 15.28
N GLU A 62 -6.72 9.01 14.89
CA GLU A 62 -7.35 7.75 14.48
C GLU A 62 -6.61 7.10 13.31
N GLN A 63 -6.19 7.91 12.33
CA GLN A 63 -5.48 7.39 11.19
C GLN A 63 -4.09 6.85 11.55
N ALA A 64 -3.39 7.53 12.46
CA ALA A 64 -2.09 7.11 12.98
C ALA A 64 -2.23 5.77 13.72
N LEU A 65 -3.22 5.64 14.62
CA LEU A 65 -3.50 4.38 15.32
C LEU A 65 -3.79 3.24 14.32
N LYS A 66 -4.64 3.50 13.33
CA LYS A 66 -5.00 2.51 12.31
C LYS A 66 -3.80 2.00 11.49
N PHE A 67 -2.80 2.83 11.25
CA PHE A 67 -1.62 2.45 10.46
C PHE A 67 -0.47 1.92 11.34
N PHE A 68 -0.11 2.67 12.39
CA PHE A 68 1.11 2.43 13.15
C PHE A 68 0.97 1.34 14.22
N ILE A 69 -0.25 1.00 14.67
CA ILE A 69 -0.41 -0.14 15.58
C ILE A 69 -0.16 -1.46 14.84
N PRO A 70 -0.81 -1.74 13.69
CA PRO A 70 -0.42 -2.87 12.86
C PRO A 70 1.05 -2.84 12.47
N TYR A 71 1.56 -1.68 12.07
CA TYR A 71 2.99 -1.52 11.77
C TYR A 71 3.88 -2.02 12.91
N ALA A 72 3.67 -1.52 14.14
CA ALA A 72 4.49 -1.90 15.29
C ALA A 72 4.39 -3.39 15.61
N ILE A 73 3.18 -3.97 15.56
CA ILE A 73 2.98 -5.39 15.81
C ILE A 73 3.67 -6.25 14.75
N PHE A 74 3.54 -5.90 13.47
CA PHE A 74 4.20 -6.64 12.39
C PHE A 74 5.72 -6.43 12.38
N SER A 75 6.21 -5.26 12.80
CA SER A 75 7.66 -5.03 12.97
C SER A 75 8.21 -5.93 14.05
N LEU A 76 7.52 -6.09 15.19
CA LEU A 76 7.93 -7.03 16.24
C LEU A 76 7.95 -8.48 15.75
N ILE A 77 6.98 -8.88 14.94
CA ILE A 77 6.94 -10.21 14.31
C ILE A 77 8.13 -10.39 13.38
N ASP A 78 8.44 -9.40 12.55
CA ASP A 78 9.57 -9.49 11.61
C ASP A 78 10.92 -9.51 12.32
N ILE A 79 11.11 -8.68 13.36
CA ILE A 79 12.30 -8.71 14.22
C ILE A 79 12.46 -10.10 14.85
N SER A 80 11.37 -10.67 15.37
CA SER A 80 11.38 -12.02 15.96
C SER A 80 11.71 -13.09 14.91
N PHE A 81 11.18 -12.96 13.70
CA PHE A 81 11.50 -13.86 12.59
C PHE A 81 12.98 -13.77 12.21
N ASN A 82 13.52 -12.55 12.07
CA ASN A 82 14.93 -12.35 11.72
C ASN A 82 15.86 -12.90 12.81
N TYR A 83 15.51 -12.73 14.08
CA TYR A 83 16.24 -13.29 15.21
C TYR A 83 16.40 -14.82 15.10
N ILE A 84 15.32 -15.53 14.78
CA ILE A 84 15.33 -16.99 14.66
C ILE A 84 16.10 -17.42 13.40
N MET A 85 15.80 -16.81 12.26
CA MET A 85 16.27 -17.29 10.95
C MET A 85 17.70 -16.85 10.61
N TYR A 86 18.08 -15.62 10.92
CA TYR A 86 19.36 -15.04 10.49
C TYR A 86 20.40 -14.96 11.62
N TYR A 87 19.95 -14.78 12.86
CA TYR A 87 20.85 -14.72 14.02
C TYR A 87 21.00 -16.08 14.72
N HIS A 88 20.32 -17.14 14.25
CA HIS A 88 20.37 -18.49 14.81
C HIS A 88 20.16 -18.55 16.34
N GLY A 89 19.36 -17.64 16.90
CA GLY A 89 19.13 -17.55 18.35
C GLY A 89 20.20 -16.78 19.14
N ASN A 90 21.26 -16.28 18.51
CA ASN A 90 22.28 -15.45 19.16
C ASN A 90 21.96 -13.95 18.96
N PHE A 91 21.16 -13.38 19.87
CA PHE A 91 20.89 -11.93 19.92
C PHE A 91 21.55 -11.35 21.15
N SER A 92 22.37 -10.31 20.94
CA SER A 92 22.67 -9.40 22.03
C SER A 92 21.53 -8.39 22.22
N LEU A 93 21.46 -7.76 23.39
CA LEU A 93 20.58 -6.62 23.62
C LEU A 93 20.83 -5.49 22.59
N ASN A 94 22.09 -5.33 22.17
CA ASN A 94 22.48 -4.31 21.21
C ASN A 94 21.88 -4.59 19.81
N ASP A 95 21.84 -5.84 19.38
CA ASP A 95 21.22 -6.23 18.10
C ASP A 95 19.71 -5.99 18.13
N LEU A 96 19.06 -6.26 19.26
CA LEU A 96 17.63 -5.95 19.46
C LEU A 96 17.37 -4.45 19.37
N ILE A 97 18.16 -3.64 20.06
CA ILE A 97 18.05 -2.18 20.01
C ILE A 97 18.26 -1.70 18.57
N HIS A 98 19.27 -2.23 17.87
CA HIS A 98 19.55 -1.88 16.49
C HIS A 98 18.39 -2.20 15.54
N GLU A 99 17.81 -3.40 15.62
CA GLU A 99 16.64 -3.77 14.81
C GLU A 99 15.40 -2.93 15.15
N ILE A 100 15.15 -2.65 16.44
CA ILE A 100 14.05 -1.74 16.85
C ILE A 100 14.26 -0.35 16.25
N LEU A 101 15.47 0.21 16.34
CA LEU A 101 15.80 1.53 15.79
C LEU A 101 15.66 1.56 14.27
N LYS A 102 16.10 0.50 13.58
CA LYS A 102 15.94 0.33 12.12
C LYS A 102 14.47 0.31 11.70
N TYR A 103 13.60 -0.39 12.43
CA TYR A 103 12.15 -0.36 12.17
C TYR A 103 11.50 0.96 12.58
N ALA A 104 11.97 1.62 13.63
CA ALA A 104 11.51 2.97 13.99
C ALA A 104 11.89 4.00 12.90
N TYR A 105 13.09 3.89 12.33
CA TYR A 105 13.59 4.71 11.23
C TYR A 105 12.90 4.36 9.90
N SER A 106 12.56 3.09 9.68
CA SER A 106 11.80 2.58 8.53
C SER A 106 12.45 2.91 7.17
N GLY A 107 11.65 2.91 6.12
CA GLY A 107 12.09 3.33 4.79
C GLY A 107 13.04 2.34 4.13
N LYS A 108 14.07 2.86 3.45
CA LYS A 108 15.12 2.08 2.75
C LYS A 108 15.91 1.19 3.70
N ALA A 109 16.01 1.56 4.99
CA ALA A 109 16.69 0.78 6.02
C ALA A 109 15.99 -0.54 6.37
N THR A 110 14.69 -0.65 6.09
CA THR A 110 13.91 -1.88 6.38
C THR A 110 13.79 -2.77 5.16
N TRP A 111 13.76 -4.08 5.39
CA TRP A 111 13.50 -5.05 4.32
C TRP A 111 12.02 -5.09 3.95
N GLY A 112 11.74 -5.51 2.71
CA GLY A 112 10.37 -5.69 2.24
C GLY A 112 9.56 -4.40 2.17
N VAL A 113 8.34 -4.46 2.69
CA VAL A 113 7.22 -3.53 2.42
C VAL A 113 7.01 -2.44 3.46
N PHE A 114 7.74 -2.46 4.58
CA PHE A 114 7.47 -1.62 5.75
C PHE A 114 7.50 -0.12 5.45
N TRP A 115 8.35 0.32 4.51
CA TRP A 115 8.42 1.69 4.02
C TRP A 115 7.06 2.28 3.57
N PHE A 116 6.15 1.44 3.06
CA PHE A 116 4.92 1.90 2.44
C PHE A 116 3.96 2.57 3.42
N ILE A 117 3.87 2.07 4.65
CA ILE A 117 2.85 2.49 5.60
C ILE A 117 3.10 3.89 6.16
N PRO A 118 4.33 4.25 6.59
CA PRO A 118 4.68 5.62 6.92
C PRO A 118 4.43 6.59 5.76
N VAL A 119 4.86 6.24 4.53
CA VAL A 119 4.65 7.08 3.34
C VAL A 119 3.16 7.26 3.05
N MET A 120 2.37 6.18 3.06
CA MET A 120 0.92 6.25 2.88
C MET A 120 0.25 7.13 3.93
N PHE A 121 0.64 7.01 5.19
CA PHE A 121 0.12 7.87 6.26
C PHE A 121 0.44 9.34 6.01
N VAL A 122 1.71 9.68 5.74
CA VAL A 122 2.13 11.06 5.53
C VAL A 122 1.52 11.64 4.26
N THR A 123 1.52 10.92 3.14
CA THR A 123 0.87 11.35 1.89
C THR A 123 -0.61 11.67 2.11
N LYS A 124 -1.34 10.86 2.90
CA LYS A 124 -2.73 11.14 3.26
C LYS A 124 -2.88 12.40 4.09
N VAL A 125 -2.05 12.59 5.12
CA VAL A 125 -2.09 13.77 5.98
C VAL A 125 -1.74 15.03 5.20
N VAL A 126 -0.64 15.01 4.44
CA VAL A 126 -0.21 16.14 3.58
C VAL A 126 -1.33 16.48 2.59
N PHE A 127 -1.87 15.49 1.88
CA PHE A 127 -2.96 15.73 0.94
C PHE A 127 -4.21 16.33 1.61
N ASP A 128 -4.64 15.80 2.77
CA ASP A 128 -5.78 16.34 3.52
C ASP A 128 -5.56 17.80 3.93
N GLN A 129 -4.37 18.14 4.44
CA GLN A 129 -4.03 19.52 4.82
C GLN A 129 -4.00 20.47 3.62
N LEU A 130 -3.38 20.05 2.51
CA LEU A 130 -3.34 20.84 1.28
C LEU A 130 -4.74 21.04 0.71
N ASN A 131 -5.54 19.98 0.59
CA ASN A 131 -6.90 20.06 0.04
C ASN A 131 -7.87 20.83 0.96
N LYS A 132 -7.57 20.97 2.24
CA LYS A 132 -8.33 21.83 3.16
C LYS A 132 -8.06 23.31 2.94
N ARG A 133 -6.81 23.68 2.61
CA ARG A 133 -6.31 25.06 2.61
C ARG A 133 -6.16 25.68 1.21
N LEU A 134 -6.01 24.85 0.18
CA LEU A 134 -5.75 25.29 -1.19
C LEU A 134 -6.99 25.16 -2.07
N THR A 135 -7.08 26.03 -3.08
CA THR A 135 -8.02 25.85 -4.19
C THR A 135 -7.57 24.67 -5.06
N SER A 136 -8.47 24.08 -5.85
CA SER A 136 -8.13 22.94 -6.72
C SER A 136 -6.99 23.26 -7.69
N LYS A 137 -6.95 24.47 -8.26
CA LYS A 137 -5.84 24.91 -9.14
C LYS A 137 -4.50 24.94 -8.41
N LYS A 138 -4.45 25.51 -7.20
CA LYS A 138 -3.24 25.55 -6.37
C LYS A 138 -2.81 24.15 -5.94
N LEU A 139 -3.77 23.27 -5.61
CA LEU A 139 -3.48 21.88 -5.27
C LEU A 139 -2.85 21.11 -6.45
N VAL A 140 -3.40 21.27 -7.66
CA VAL A 140 -2.81 20.69 -8.89
C VAL A 140 -1.39 21.22 -9.11
N PHE A 141 -1.19 22.54 -8.97
CA PHE A 141 0.13 23.15 -9.10
C PHE A 141 1.14 22.55 -8.11
N VAL A 142 0.76 22.40 -6.84
CA VAL A 142 1.62 21.76 -5.82
C VAL A 142 1.93 20.31 -6.18
N CYS A 143 0.98 19.54 -6.73
CA CYS A 143 1.24 18.17 -7.17
C CYS A 143 2.21 18.13 -8.38
N ILE A 144 2.08 19.04 -9.33
CA ILE A 144 3.01 19.13 -10.47
C ILE A 144 4.41 19.49 -9.96
N LEU A 145 4.52 20.47 -9.06
CA LEU A 145 5.78 20.86 -8.46
C LEU A 145 6.41 19.71 -7.66
N SER A 146 5.62 19.00 -6.86
CA SER A 146 6.13 17.85 -6.09
C SER A 146 6.61 16.73 -7.00
N TYR A 147 5.92 16.47 -8.12
CA TYR A 147 6.34 15.50 -9.13
C TYR A 147 7.70 15.89 -9.73
N ILE A 148 7.87 17.15 -10.15
CA ILE A 148 9.13 17.65 -10.70
C ILE A 148 10.25 17.55 -9.67
N LEU A 149 10.01 17.99 -8.43
CA LEU A 149 10.99 17.92 -7.35
C LEU A 149 11.38 16.48 -7.00
N ALA A 150 10.44 15.53 -7.11
CA ALA A 150 10.76 14.12 -6.97
C ALA A 150 11.81 13.73 -8.02
N HIS A 151 11.55 13.95 -9.31
CA HIS A 151 12.47 13.59 -10.39
C HIS A 151 13.85 14.25 -10.25
N VAL A 152 13.89 15.54 -9.87
CA VAL A 152 15.14 16.21 -9.53
C VAL A 152 15.86 15.47 -8.40
N TYR A 153 15.17 15.16 -7.30
CA TYR A 153 15.77 14.41 -6.19
C TYR A 153 16.31 13.04 -6.63
N SER A 154 15.54 12.26 -7.39
CA SER A 154 15.93 10.93 -7.90
C SER A 154 17.17 11.02 -8.79
N THR A 155 17.19 11.96 -9.73
CA THR A 155 18.32 12.11 -10.67
C THR A 155 19.58 12.68 -10.01
N SER A 156 19.45 13.58 -9.03
CA SER A 156 20.59 14.24 -8.38
C SER A 156 21.17 13.46 -7.21
N PHE A 157 20.36 12.72 -6.44
CA PHE A 157 20.79 12.10 -5.18
C PHE A 157 20.76 10.57 -5.19
N ILE A 158 20.01 9.93 -6.09
CA ILE A 158 19.93 8.47 -6.16
C ILE A 158 20.87 7.95 -7.26
N PRO A 159 21.78 7.01 -6.95
CA PRO A 159 22.70 6.41 -7.92
C PRO A 159 22.02 5.78 -9.14
N SER A 160 22.78 5.51 -10.19
CA SER A 160 22.30 4.84 -11.40
C SER A 160 21.80 3.42 -11.14
N SER A 161 22.34 2.73 -10.13
CA SER A 161 21.83 1.44 -9.70
C SER A 161 21.28 1.49 -8.28
N ILE A 162 20.16 0.81 -8.03
CA ILE A 162 19.62 0.65 -6.68
C ILE A 162 20.56 -0.14 -5.75
N THR A 163 21.49 -0.92 -6.31
CA THR A 163 22.48 -1.69 -5.54
C THR A 163 23.60 -0.83 -4.98
N GLU A 164 23.76 0.40 -5.47
CA GLU A 164 24.77 1.36 -5.03
C GLU A 164 24.24 2.33 -3.96
N ILE A 165 22.98 2.19 -3.56
CA ILE A 165 22.37 3.01 -2.51
C ILE A 165 23.02 2.67 -1.17
N THR A 166 23.49 3.70 -0.48
CA THR A 166 24.08 3.62 0.85
C THR A 166 23.19 4.33 1.88
N GLU A 167 23.57 4.26 3.15
CA GLU A 167 22.86 4.93 4.25
C GLU A 167 22.76 6.45 4.07
N ASN A 168 23.67 7.07 3.31
CA ASN A 168 23.63 8.51 2.99
C ASN A 168 22.38 8.91 2.18
N GLN A 169 21.76 7.97 1.46
CA GLN A 169 20.52 8.18 0.72
C GLN A 169 19.28 7.70 1.48
N PHE A 170 19.46 7.24 2.73
CA PHE A 170 18.34 6.85 3.57
C PHE A 170 17.70 8.10 4.14
N VAL A 171 16.38 8.15 4.03
CA VAL A 171 15.56 9.22 4.58
C VAL A 171 14.61 8.56 5.55
N PHE A 172 14.51 9.12 6.75
CA PHE A 172 13.58 8.66 7.78
C PHE A 172 12.20 8.45 7.16
N TRP A 173 11.62 7.27 7.37
CA TRP A 173 10.31 6.86 6.84
C TRP A 173 10.14 6.91 5.32
N ASN A 174 11.21 7.08 4.53
CA ASN A 174 11.14 7.37 3.10
C ASN A 174 10.30 8.60 2.77
N LEU A 175 10.37 9.65 3.59
CA LEU A 175 9.58 10.87 3.37
C LEU A 175 9.90 11.59 2.06
N ASP A 176 11.09 11.38 1.49
CA ASP A 176 11.44 11.83 0.15
C ASP A 176 10.46 11.33 -0.93
N THR A 177 9.95 10.10 -0.77
CA THR A 177 8.99 9.50 -1.70
C THR A 177 7.57 10.08 -1.59
N VAL A 178 7.29 10.92 -0.59
CA VAL A 178 6.01 11.64 -0.51
C VAL A 178 5.83 12.57 -1.71
N LEU A 179 6.94 13.09 -2.27
CA LEU A 179 6.93 13.97 -3.44
C LEU A 179 6.31 13.29 -4.69
N ILE A 180 6.67 12.02 -4.94
CA ILE A 180 6.14 11.24 -6.08
C ILE A 180 4.77 10.62 -5.77
N THR A 181 4.50 10.26 -4.51
CA THR A 181 3.25 9.59 -4.13
C THR A 181 2.07 10.55 -3.95
N LEU A 182 2.32 11.82 -3.62
CA LEU A 182 1.30 12.86 -3.53
C LEU A 182 0.53 13.07 -4.86
N PRO A 183 1.18 13.18 -6.03
CA PRO A 183 0.50 13.20 -7.34
C PRO A 183 -0.36 11.97 -7.60
N TYR A 184 0.14 10.75 -7.34
CA TYR A 184 -0.67 9.53 -7.50
C TYR A 184 -1.91 9.53 -6.60
N TYR A 185 -1.76 9.94 -5.34
CA TYR A 185 -2.88 10.07 -4.42
C TYR A 185 -3.88 11.13 -4.90
N ALA A 186 -3.40 12.29 -5.37
CA ALA A 186 -4.23 13.35 -5.91
C ALA A 186 -5.00 12.91 -7.17
N LEU A 187 -4.38 12.13 -8.06
CA LEU A 187 -5.05 11.54 -9.22
C LEU A 187 -6.25 10.69 -8.79
N GLY A 188 -6.07 9.85 -7.77
CA GLY A 188 -7.16 9.07 -7.17
C GLY A 188 -8.33 9.93 -6.69
N TYR A 189 -8.01 11.01 -5.98
CA TYR A 189 -9.01 11.98 -5.52
C TYR A 189 -9.78 12.59 -6.70
N TYR A 190 -9.07 13.06 -7.73
CA TYR A 190 -9.70 13.69 -8.89
C TYR A 190 -10.51 12.71 -9.75
N ILE A 191 -10.10 11.43 -9.85
CA ILE A 191 -10.91 10.36 -10.47
C ILE A 191 -12.30 10.29 -9.81
N THR A 192 -12.33 10.40 -8.49
CA THR A 192 -13.60 10.35 -7.73
C THR A 192 -14.36 11.66 -7.83
N ASN A 193 -13.69 12.79 -7.64
CA ASN A 193 -14.29 14.12 -7.63
C ASN A 193 -14.92 14.49 -8.99
N PHE A 194 -14.27 14.12 -10.08
CA PHE A 194 -14.79 14.30 -11.45
C PHE A 194 -15.63 13.11 -11.94
N ASN A 195 -15.91 12.13 -11.09
CA ASN A 195 -16.78 10.99 -11.39
C ASN A 195 -16.30 10.13 -12.57
N ILE A 196 -14.99 10.13 -12.84
CA ILE A 196 -14.34 9.35 -13.91
C ILE A 196 -14.54 7.86 -13.67
N GLN A 197 -14.66 7.43 -12.41
CA GLN A 197 -14.92 6.04 -12.02
C GLN A 197 -16.10 5.34 -12.74
N LYS A 198 -17.03 6.10 -13.32
CA LYS A 198 -18.12 5.56 -14.15
C LYS A 198 -17.60 4.85 -15.41
N VAL A 199 -16.46 5.26 -15.95
CA VAL A 199 -15.93 4.69 -17.20
C VAL A 199 -15.38 3.28 -16.99
N PHE A 200 -14.90 2.95 -15.78
CA PHE A 200 -14.32 1.63 -15.49
C PHE A 200 -15.28 0.46 -15.75
N GLY A 201 -16.59 0.70 -15.69
CA GLY A 201 -17.59 -0.32 -16.00
C GLY A 201 -17.83 -0.59 -17.49
N LYS A 202 -17.36 0.29 -18.38
CA LYS A 202 -17.46 0.15 -19.84
C LYS A 202 -16.41 -0.84 -20.34
N ILE A 203 -16.83 -1.76 -21.21
CA ILE A 203 -15.89 -2.71 -21.84
C ILE A 203 -14.86 -2.00 -22.73
N SER A 204 -15.24 -0.87 -23.36
CA SER A 204 -14.32 -0.06 -24.15
C SER A 204 -13.16 0.48 -23.31
N THR A 205 -13.38 0.83 -22.04
CA THR A 205 -12.29 1.24 -21.15
C THR A 205 -11.33 0.09 -20.88
N LEU A 206 -11.82 -1.13 -20.67
CA LEU A 206 -10.96 -2.31 -20.53
C LEU A 206 -10.14 -2.55 -21.79
N ILE A 207 -10.77 -2.50 -22.97
CA ILE A 207 -10.10 -2.71 -24.26
C ILE A 207 -9.04 -1.64 -24.50
N LEU A 208 -9.40 -0.35 -24.38
CA LEU A 208 -8.48 0.77 -24.63
C LEU A 208 -7.31 0.79 -23.64
N SER A 209 -7.56 0.52 -22.35
CA SER A 209 -6.47 0.42 -21.37
C SER A 209 -5.59 -0.80 -21.62
N SER A 210 -6.14 -1.94 -22.06
CA SER A 210 -5.35 -3.12 -22.46
C SER A 210 -4.45 -2.82 -23.66
N ILE A 211 -5.00 -2.18 -24.70
CA ILE A 211 -4.23 -1.71 -25.86
C ILE A 211 -3.13 -0.74 -25.40
N GLY A 212 -3.46 0.20 -24.51
CA GLY A 212 -2.49 1.14 -23.94
C GLY A 212 -1.35 0.44 -23.21
N VAL A 213 -1.64 -0.55 -22.36
CA VAL A 213 -0.61 -1.34 -21.66
C VAL A 213 0.29 -2.06 -22.68
N ILE A 214 -0.28 -2.72 -23.68
CA ILE A 214 0.46 -3.44 -24.72
C ILE A 214 1.32 -2.46 -25.53
N ALA A 215 0.77 -1.31 -25.93
CA ALA A 215 1.48 -0.29 -26.69
C ALA A 215 2.67 0.28 -25.89
N LEU A 216 2.49 0.57 -24.61
CA LEU A 216 3.58 1.05 -23.74
C LEU A 216 4.66 -0.01 -23.51
N PHE A 217 4.28 -1.28 -23.40
CA PHE A 217 5.23 -2.39 -23.32
C PHE A 217 6.06 -2.50 -24.61
N ILE A 218 5.41 -2.45 -25.78
CA ILE A 218 6.10 -2.48 -27.08
C ILE A 218 7.02 -1.25 -27.23
N LEU A 219 6.54 -0.07 -26.85
CA LEU A 219 7.31 1.17 -26.90
C LEU A 219 8.57 1.09 -26.04
N ASN A 220 8.42 0.64 -24.79
CA ASN A 220 9.54 0.44 -23.86
C ASN A 220 10.63 -0.46 -24.45
N ASN A 221 10.23 -1.59 -25.06
CA ASN A 221 11.16 -2.53 -25.67
C ASN A 221 11.80 -1.99 -26.96
N LYS A 222 10.99 -1.43 -27.88
CA LYS A 222 11.49 -0.95 -29.19
C LYS A 222 12.39 0.27 -29.07
N MET A 223 12.14 1.15 -28.10
CA MET A 223 12.97 2.33 -27.87
C MET A 223 14.16 2.07 -26.94
N GLY A 224 14.27 0.86 -26.37
CA GLY A 224 15.34 0.55 -25.42
C GLY A 224 15.32 1.46 -24.19
N ILE A 225 14.13 1.81 -23.68
CA ILE A 225 13.99 2.68 -22.50
C ILE A 225 14.40 1.94 -21.23
N TYR A 226 14.19 0.62 -21.18
CA TYR A 226 14.45 -0.23 -20.00
C TYR A 226 13.81 0.34 -18.73
N TYR A 227 12.54 0.75 -18.85
CA TYR A 227 11.80 1.42 -17.81
C TYR A 227 11.83 0.65 -16.49
N TYR A 228 12.25 1.33 -15.42
CA TYR A 228 12.29 0.79 -14.08
C TYR A 228 11.86 1.85 -13.07
N LEU A 229 10.83 1.52 -12.30
CA LEU A 229 10.29 2.36 -11.24
C LEU A 229 10.41 1.61 -9.93
N ASN A 230 11.10 2.17 -8.95
CA ASN A 230 11.15 1.64 -7.60
C ASN A 230 11.01 2.77 -6.58
N ILE A 231 9.76 3.00 -6.15
CA ILE A 231 9.44 4.08 -5.20
C ILE A 231 10.16 3.87 -3.86
N LYS A 232 10.34 2.63 -3.37
CA LYS A 232 11.06 2.38 -2.11
C LYS A 232 12.47 2.96 -2.16
N TYR A 233 13.16 2.77 -3.26
CA TYR A 233 14.54 3.23 -3.45
C TYR A 233 14.64 4.63 -4.03
N SER A 234 13.51 5.33 -4.14
CA SER A 234 13.41 6.65 -4.77
C SER A 234 13.94 6.68 -6.19
N TYR A 235 13.87 5.52 -6.86
CA TYR A 235 14.32 5.33 -8.23
C TYR A 235 13.13 5.54 -9.16
N TYR A 236 13.02 6.75 -9.70
CA TYR A 236 12.05 7.15 -10.73
C TYR A 236 12.79 8.16 -11.60
N LYS A 237 13.39 7.67 -12.69
CA LYS A 237 14.30 8.46 -13.53
C LYS A 237 13.70 8.82 -14.88
N ASP A 238 12.47 8.39 -15.15
CA ASP A 238 11.79 8.56 -16.44
C ASP A 238 10.49 9.36 -16.25
N PRO A 239 10.54 10.71 -16.21
CA PRO A 239 9.39 11.55 -15.84
C PRO A 239 8.12 11.31 -16.67
N ILE A 240 8.25 10.84 -17.92
CA ILE A 240 7.10 10.53 -18.78
C ILE A 240 6.54 9.14 -18.43
N PHE A 241 7.38 8.12 -18.35
CA PHE A 241 6.94 6.75 -18.07
C PHE A 241 6.48 6.58 -16.62
N ASP A 242 7.07 7.31 -15.69
CA ASP A 242 6.71 7.34 -14.27
C ASP A 242 5.30 7.88 -14.01
N ILE A 243 4.65 8.51 -14.99
CA ILE A 243 3.21 8.81 -14.89
C ILE A 243 2.39 7.94 -15.83
N LEU A 244 2.86 7.76 -17.07
CA LEU A 244 2.08 7.12 -18.12
C LEU A 244 1.89 5.62 -17.90
N MET A 245 2.95 4.92 -17.47
CA MET A 245 2.91 3.47 -17.27
C MET A 245 2.06 3.09 -16.05
N PRO A 246 2.28 3.65 -14.84
CA PRO A 246 1.47 3.28 -13.67
C PRO A 246 0.00 3.66 -13.82
N VAL A 247 -0.30 4.82 -14.42
CA VAL A 247 -1.69 5.29 -14.58
C VAL A 247 -2.45 4.43 -15.59
N THR A 248 -1.84 4.12 -16.73
CA THR A 248 -2.45 3.24 -17.74
C THR A 248 -2.75 1.85 -17.19
N ILE A 249 -1.79 1.24 -16.50
CA ILE A 249 -1.98 -0.07 -15.88
C ILE A 249 -3.02 0.02 -14.74
N THR A 250 -3.04 1.10 -13.95
CA THR A 250 -4.07 1.29 -12.91
C THR A 250 -5.47 1.37 -13.51
N PHE A 251 -5.65 2.06 -14.64
CA PHE A 251 -6.94 2.10 -15.36
C PHE A 251 -7.35 0.71 -15.85
N PHE A 252 -6.41 -0.07 -16.37
CA PHE A 252 -6.63 -1.47 -16.74
C PHE A 252 -7.07 -2.30 -15.53
N VAL A 253 -6.32 -2.25 -14.42
CA VAL A 253 -6.63 -2.99 -13.18
C VAL A 253 -8.01 -2.61 -12.64
N LEU A 254 -8.36 -1.32 -12.60
CA LEU A 254 -9.66 -0.86 -12.11
C LEU A 254 -10.80 -1.30 -13.03
N SER A 255 -10.63 -1.23 -14.35
CA SER A 255 -11.65 -1.68 -15.31
C SER A 255 -11.83 -3.19 -15.29
N LEU A 256 -10.73 -3.96 -15.25
CA LEU A 256 -10.74 -5.41 -15.10
C LEU A 256 -11.42 -5.82 -13.80
N SER A 257 -11.07 -5.19 -12.69
CA SER A 257 -11.68 -5.43 -11.38
C SER A 257 -13.18 -5.14 -11.40
N TYR A 258 -13.61 -4.11 -12.13
CA TYR A 258 -15.03 -3.84 -12.32
C TYR A 258 -15.72 -4.97 -13.10
N GLN A 259 -15.12 -5.49 -14.17
CA GLN A 259 -15.71 -6.62 -14.91
C GLN A 259 -15.78 -7.87 -14.02
N ILE A 260 -14.71 -8.21 -13.29
CA ILE A 260 -14.69 -9.33 -12.33
C ILE A 260 -15.79 -9.17 -11.28
N SER A 261 -16.05 -7.95 -10.81
CA SER A 261 -17.08 -7.65 -9.79
C SER A 261 -18.52 -7.98 -10.23
N LYS A 262 -18.74 -8.24 -11.53
CA LYS A 262 -20.04 -8.70 -12.07
C LYS A 262 -20.26 -10.20 -11.87
N PHE A 263 -19.20 -10.97 -11.64
CA PHE A 263 -19.24 -12.42 -11.54
C PHE A 263 -19.10 -12.91 -10.09
N LYS A 264 -19.39 -14.20 -9.86
CA LYS A 264 -19.31 -14.83 -8.53
C LYS A 264 -17.87 -14.88 -7.98
N TYR A 265 -16.87 -15.00 -8.85
CA TYR A 265 -15.45 -15.08 -8.48
C TYR A 265 -14.90 -13.83 -7.80
N LYS A 266 -15.61 -12.71 -7.85
CA LYS A 266 -15.24 -11.49 -7.11
C LYS A 266 -15.01 -11.73 -5.62
N LYS A 267 -15.71 -12.70 -5.02
CA LYS A 267 -15.61 -13.00 -3.59
C LYS A 267 -14.17 -13.34 -3.18
N LEU A 268 -13.47 -14.13 -4.00
CA LEU A 268 -12.09 -14.51 -3.73
C LEU A 268 -11.17 -13.28 -3.69
N PHE A 269 -11.16 -12.49 -4.77
CA PHE A 269 -10.33 -11.30 -4.86
C PHE A 269 -10.71 -10.22 -3.85
N ALA A 270 -12.00 -10.06 -3.56
CA ALA A 270 -12.47 -9.10 -2.56
C ALA A 270 -12.02 -9.49 -1.15
N ILE A 271 -12.04 -10.78 -0.79
CA ILE A 271 -11.52 -11.26 0.51
C ILE A 271 -10.01 -10.98 0.59
N ILE A 272 -9.25 -11.27 -0.46
CA ILE A 272 -7.81 -10.98 -0.53
C ILE A 272 -7.57 -9.47 -0.35
N GLY A 273 -8.27 -8.62 -1.09
CA GLY A 273 -8.08 -7.17 -1.07
C GLY A 273 -8.64 -6.44 0.15
N ALA A 274 -9.65 -6.99 0.83
CA ALA A 274 -10.10 -6.48 2.13
C ALA A 274 -9.04 -6.71 3.22
N ASN A 275 -8.19 -7.72 3.02
CA ASN A 275 -7.19 -8.20 3.95
C ASN A 275 -5.75 -7.89 3.50
N SER A 276 -5.58 -7.00 2.53
CA SER A 276 -4.30 -6.73 1.89
C SER A 276 -3.23 -6.29 2.88
N LEU A 277 -3.58 -5.60 3.97
CA LEU A 277 -2.62 -5.15 5.00
C LEU A 277 -1.90 -6.32 5.67
N VAL A 278 -2.64 -7.35 6.09
CA VAL A 278 -2.06 -8.52 6.77
C VAL A 278 -1.20 -9.33 5.80
N ILE A 279 -1.69 -9.53 4.56
CA ILE A 279 -0.94 -10.20 3.49
C ILE A 279 0.35 -9.43 3.20
N MET A 280 0.27 -8.11 3.06
CA MET A 280 1.41 -7.24 2.78
C MET A 280 2.53 -7.45 3.81
N TYR A 281 2.22 -7.53 5.10
CA TYR A 281 3.26 -7.70 6.11
C TYR A 281 3.81 -9.12 6.24
N LEU A 282 3.02 -10.15 5.95
CA LEU A 282 3.39 -11.54 6.26
C LEU A 282 3.84 -12.37 5.06
N HIS A 283 3.50 -11.96 3.83
CA HIS A 283 3.69 -12.80 2.65
C HIS A 283 5.13 -13.27 2.48
N LYS A 284 6.13 -12.39 2.68
CA LYS A 284 7.54 -12.72 2.45
C LYS A 284 8.05 -13.69 3.51
N GLN A 285 7.83 -13.41 4.79
CA GLN A 285 8.32 -14.20 5.91
C GLN A 285 7.71 -15.60 5.87
N ILE A 286 6.38 -15.68 5.66
CA ILE A 286 5.70 -16.96 5.55
C ILE A 286 6.16 -17.72 4.30
N ALA A 287 6.21 -17.08 3.14
CA ALA A 287 6.61 -17.77 1.91
C ALA A 287 8.10 -18.12 1.88
N THR A 288 8.98 -17.42 2.59
CA THR A 288 10.40 -17.80 2.71
C THR A 288 10.58 -18.98 3.65
N LEU A 289 9.87 -19.02 4.78
CA LEU A 289 9.97 -20.12 5.77
C LEU A 289 9.76 -21.50 5.14
N PHE A 290 8.77 -21.62 4.25
CA PHE A 290 8.47 -22.88 3.58
C PHE A 290 9.35 -23.15 2.35
N MET A 291 10.00 -22.12 1.81
CA MET A 291 10.86 -22.24 0.63
C MET A 291 12.13 -23.03 0.93
N ASP A 292 12.72 -22.78 2.10
CA ASP A 292 13.92 -23.48 2.58
C ASP A 292 13.66 -24.98 2.82
N ILE A 293 12.40 -25.35 3.06
CA ILE A 293 11.99 -26.74 3.33
C ILE A 293 11.59 -27.46 2.03
N PHE A 294 10.84 -26.81 1.15
CA PHE A 294 10.12 -27.46 0.04
C PHE A 294 10.64 -27.11 -1.35
N ASN A 295 11.62 -26.19 -1.49
CA ASN A 295 12.24 -25.75 -2.75
C ASN A 295 11.25 -25.58 -3.92
N TYR A 296 10.36 -24.57 -3.81
CA TYR A 296 9.32 -24.33 -4.81
C TYR A 296 9.49 -23.02 -5.58
N GLY A 297 8.89 -22.96 -6.78
CA GLY A 297 8.91 -21.78 -7.65
C GLY A 297 7.91 -20.67 -7.27
N TYR A 298 7.87 -19.61 -8.08
CA TYR A 298 7.10 -18.39 -7.79
C TYR A 298 5.58 -18.59 -7.64
N ILE A 299 5.00 -19.61 -8.30
CA ILE A 299 3.57 -19.91 -8.18
C ILE A 299 3.24 -20.34 -6.75
N MET A 300 3.97 -21.33 -6.23
CA MET A 300 3.75 -21.83 -4.88
C MET A 300 4.10 -20.77 -3.83
N PHE A 301 5.17 -19.99 -4.05
CA PHE A 301 5.50 -18.83 -3.20
C PHE A 301 4.31 -17.87 -3.11
N THR A 302 3.67 -17.56 -4.24
CA THR A 302 2.52 -16.65 -4.28
C THR A 302 1.30 -17.25 -3.58
N VAL A 303 1.02 -18.54 -3.81
CA VAL A 303 -0.09 -19.24 -3.16
C VAL A 303 0.10 -19.25 -1.64
N ILE A 304 1.27 -19.65 -1.16
CA ILE A 304 1.60 -19.69 0.28
C ILE A 304 1.55 -18.29 0.89
N GLY A 305 2.21 -17.32 0.24
CA GLY A 305 2.29 -15.93 0.67
C GLY A 305 0.94 -15.18 0.67
N VAL A 306 -0.11 -15.72 0.02
CA VAL A 306 -1.46 -15.17 0.08
C VAL A 306 -2.37 -16.01 0.99
N CYS A 307 -2.41 -17.33 0.82
CA CYS A 307 -3.34 -18.21 1.51
C CYS A 307 -3.05 -18.34 3.00
N LEU A 308 -1.78 -18.45 3.41
CA LEU A 308 -1.46 -18.61 4.83
C LEU A 308 -1.72 -17.34 5.67
N PRO A 309 -1.36 -16.12 5.22
CA PRO A 309 -1.84 -14.91 5.90
C PRO A 309 -3.37 -14.83 6.01
N LEU A 310 -4.12 -15.31 5.00
CA LEU A 310 -5.58 -15.35 5.08
C LEU A 310 -6.10 -16.33 6.14
N LEU A 311 -5.39 -17.45 6.40
CA LEU A 311 -5.75 -18.34 7.52
C LEU A 311 -5.53 -17.65 8.87
N MET A 312 -4.44 -16.89 9.02
CA MET A 312 -4.18 -16.11 10.25
C MET A 312 -5.29 -15.08 10.51
N ILE A 313 -5.94 -14.57 9.45
CA ILE A 313 -7.05 -13.62 9.58
C ILE A 313 -8.28 -14.25 10.25
N VAL A 314 -8.49 -15.56 10.10
CA VAL A 314 -9.55 -16.27 10.83
C VAL A 314 -9.33 -16.15 12.34
N LEU A 315 -8.07 -16.22 12.79
CA LEU A 315 -7.70 -16.02 14.20
C LEU A 315 -7.80 -14.54 14.59
N ILE A 316 -7.30 -13.62 13.77
CA ILE A 316 -7.37 -12.17 14.02
C ILE A 316 -8.83 -11.72 14.19
N ASN A 317 -9.76 -12.32 13.47
CA ASN A 317 -11.16 -11.94 13.52
C ASN A 317 -11.92 -12.43 14.77
N LYS A 318 -11.32 -13.27 15.62
CA LYS A 318 -11.96 -13.80 16.84
C LYS A 318 -12.12 -12.75 17.96
N SER A 319 -11.30 -11.70 17.98
CA SER A 319 -11.37 -10.65 19.00
C SER A 319 -11.28 -9.25 18.38
N ILE A 320 -11.96 -8.30 19.01
CA ILE A 320 -11.87 -6.88 18.67
C ILE A 320 -10.47 -6.32 18.94
N VAL A 321 -9.76 -6.88 19.93
CA VAL A 321 -8.37 -6.51 20.26
C VAL A 321 -7.43 -6.95 19.14
N SER A 322 -7.52 -8.19 18.68
CA SER A 322 -6.69 -8.68 17.58
C SER A 322 -6.98 -7.93 16.28
N LYS A 323 -8.24 -7.59 15.97
CA LYS A 323 -8.56 -6.74 14.82
C LYS A 323 -7.93 -5.34 14.93
N PHE A 324 -7.89 -4.76 16.12
CA PHE A 324 -7.20 -3.49 16.36
C PHE A 324 -5.69 -3.62 16.14
N LEU A 325 -5.08 -4.65 16.73
CA LEU A 325 -3.63 -4.88 16.67
C LEU A 325 -3.14 -5.21 15.26
N PHE A 326 -3.83 -6.06 14.50
CA PHE A 326 -3.34 -6.58 13.22
C PHE A 326 -4.01 -5.97 11.99
N SER A 327 -5.22 -5.42 12.12
CA SER A 327 -5.97 -4.86 10.98
C SER A 327 -6.25 -3.36 11.11
N GLY A 328 -5.87 -2.75 12.25
CA GLY A 328 -6.12 -1.33 12.52
C GLY A 328 -7.60 -1.01 12.68
N ASP A 329 -8.42 -1.99 13.09
CA ASP A 329 -9.84 -1.78 13.37
C ASP A 329 -10.03 -0.99 14.66
N LEU A 330 -10.49 0.25 14.54
CA LEU A 330 -10.62 1.19 15.66
C LEU A 330 -11.82 0.91 16.57
N THR A 331 -12.61 -0.14 16.33
CA THR A 331 -13.77 -0.47 17.17
C THR A 331 -13.38 -0.65 18.63
N PHE A 332 -12.23 -1.29 18.89
CA PHE A 332 -11.68 -1.43 20.25
C PHE A 332 -11.36 -0.07 20.88
N TYR A 333 -10.59 0.75 20.16
CA TYR A 333 -10.15 2.06 20.62
C TYR A 333 -11.33 2.99 20.93
N ARG A 334 -12.35 3.01 20.07
CA ARG A 334 -13.55 3.84 20.27
C ARG A 334 -14.32 3.40 21.51
N LYS A 335 -14.50 2.09 21.71
CA LYS A 335 -15.14 1.56 22.92
C LYS A 335 -14.41 1.97 24.22
N ILE A 336 -13.07 1.97 24.23
CA ILE A 336 -12.30 2.42 25.40
C ILE A 336 -12.42 3.93 25.60
N LYS A 337 -12.36 4.70 24.51
CA LYS A 337 -12.50 6.15 24.56
C LYS A 337 -13.86 6.55 25.12
N ASP A 338 -14.93 5.92 24.65
CA ASP A 338 -16.30 6.17 25.13
C ASP A 338 -16.43 5.87 26.64
N ILE A 339 -15.79 4.80 27.15
CA ILE A 339 -15.77 4.49 28.59
C ILE A 339 -15.01 5.55 29.40
N ARG A 340 -13.89 6.07 28.87
CA ARG A 340 -13.07 7.09 29.54
C ARG A 340 -13.69 8.48 29.50
N ASP A 341 -14.53 8.74 28.51
CA ASP A 341 -15.27 10.00 28.35
C ASP A 341 -16.53 10.05 29.26
N ILE A 342 -16.88 8.93 29.95
CA ILE A 342 -17.84 8.93 31.08
C ILE A 342 -17.08 9.49 32.30
N GLU A 343 -17.37 10.73 32.70
CA GLU A 343 -16.76 11.31 33.91
C GLU A 343 -17.20 10.49 35.15
N PRO A 344 -16.34 10.34 36.19
CA PRO A 344 -16.75 9.76 37.47
C PRO A 344 -17.93 10.48 38.14
N LYS A 345 -18.24 11.70 37.71
CA LYS A 345 -19.38 12.49 38.20
C LYS A 345 -20.73 11.96 37.71
N ASP A 346 -20.78 11.23 36.60
CA ASP A 346 -22.00 10.63 36.06
C ASP A 346 -22.34 9.28 36.73
N ILE A 347 -21.48 8.80 37.65
CA ILE A 347 -21.67 7.56 38.41
C ILE A 347 -22.22 7.85 39.82
N ILE A 348 -22.41 9.11 40.20
CA ILE A 348 -23.03 9.48 41.49
C ILE A 348 -24.50 9.83 41.27
N MET A 349 -25.35 8.81 41.14
CA MET A 349 -26.81 8.77 41.42
C MET A 349 -27.17 7.26 41.43
N GLU A 350 -27.78 6.62 42.42
CA GLU A 350 -28.59 7.03 43.56
C GLU A 350 -28.35 5.98 44.67
N ASN A 351 -27.84 6.36 45.84
CA ASN A 351 -28.14 5.64 47.08
C ASN A 351 -29.04 6.57 47.89
N LYS A 352 -30.35 6.38 47.72
CA LYS A 352 -31.36 6.88 48.64
C LYS A 352 -31.59 5.84 49.73
#